data_AF-A0A5F9CLI9-F1
#
_entry.id   AF-A0A5F9CLI9-F1
#
_cell.length_a   1.000
_cell.length_b   1.000
_cell.length_c   1.000
_cell.angle_alpha   90.00
_cell.angle_beta   90.00
_cell.angle_gamma   90.00
#
_symmetry.space_group_name_H-M   'P 1'
#
loop_
_entity.id
_entity.type
_entity.pdbx_description
1 polymer ?
#
loop_
_entity_poly.entity_id
_entity_poly.type
_entity_poly.pdbx_seq_one_letter_code
_entity_poly.pdbx_strand_id
1 'polypeptide(L)'
;METWSVDQVCSWLVEKNLGELVHRFQEEEISGAALLALNDRMVQQLVKKIGHQAVLMDLIKKYKQKGQGLQGPGSCSDRALVTQTEAAPQDEQSSSLASCEEQTPSFYPADNLDNGQIDQRVLKQRRNVKHVLARNKPLQWTNSYVLPEFPYDVKCMLAEQKCPDHSMRIRMIEFLQADMTKYLEGSLYPTTQQYNDVVSALLQAHPFLDDSGCGFFSWKRALKDRFKYVRRPIEDDEQVLRNKCKFGHRRGQTRKSLDDIRFDEIKIVQIKLSTY
;
A
#
# COMPACT_ATOMS: atom_id res chain seq x y z
N MET A 1 -19.45 30.46 6.66
CA MET A 1 -18.00 30.61 6.46
C MET A 1 -17.71 31.55 5.30
N GLU A 2 -18.54 31.60 4.26
CA GLU A 2 -18.36 32.51 3.13
C GLU A 2 -18.45 34.01 3.49
N THR A 3 -19.27 34.38 4.49
CA THR A 3 -19.44 35.76 4.96
C THR A 3 -18.49 36.16 6.11
N TRP A 4 -17.46 35.36 6.40
CA TRP A 4 -16.60 35.61 7.56
C TRP A 4 -15.56 36.70 7.30
N SER A 5 -15.37 37.58 8.29
CA SER A 5 -14.26 38.55 8.32
C SER A 5 -12.92 37.86 8.60
N VAL A 6 -11.82 38.58 8.35
CA VAL A 6 -10.46 38.09 8.63
C VAL A 6 -10.29 37.70 10.10
N ASP A 7 -10.81 38.52 11.04
CA ASP A 7 -10.74 38.23 12.49
C ASP A 7 -11.50 36.96 12.88
N GLN A 8 -12.62 36.68 12.21
CA GLN A 8 -13.39 35.46 12.41
C GLN A 8 -12.65 34.23 11.89
N VAL A 9 -11.93 34.36 10.76
CA VAL A 9 -11.05 33.31 10.22
C VAL A 9 -9.88 33.06 11.17
N CYS A 10 -9.25 34.11 11.69
CA CYS A 10 -8.15 34.01 12.66
C CYS A 10 -8.59 33.32 13.96
N SER A 11 -9.75 33.70 14.51
CA SER A 11 -10.32 33.07 15.70
C SER A 11 -10.61 31.58 15.47
N TRP A 12 -11.11 31.24 14.28
CA TRP A 12 -11.36 29.86 13.89
C TRP A 12 -10.07 29.04 13.74
N LEU A 13 -8.99 29.62 13.22
CA LEU A 13 -7.69 28.95 13.13
C LEU A 13 -7.15 28.60 14.52
N VAL A 14 -7.29 29.50 15.50
CA VAL A 14 -6.91 29.23 16.90
C VAL A 14 -7.74 28.07 17.46
N GLU A 15 -9.06 28.08 17.26
CA GLU A 15 -9.98 27.02 17.72
C GLU A 15 -9.63 25.64 17.12
N LYS A 16 -9.14 25.61 15.88
CA LYS A 16 -8.74 24.38 15.18
C LYS A 16 -7.29 23.97 15.40
N ASN A 17 -6.61 24.53 16.40
CA ASN A 17 -5.19 24.27 16.71
C ASN A 17 -4.23 24.63 15.56
N LEU A 18 -4.62 25.60 14.73
CA LEU A 18 -3.82 26.18 13.65
C LEU A 18 -3.41 27.63 13.99
N GLY A 19 -3.30 27.96 15.28
CA GLY A 19 -2.99 29.31 15.78
C GLY A 19 -1.69 29.89 15.24
N GLU A 20 -0.70 29.05 14.92
CA GLU A 20 0.56 29.48 14.30
C GLU A 20 0.37 30.10 12.90
N LEU A 21 -0.76 29.86 12.24
CA LEU A 21 -1.07 30.39 10.91
C LEU A 21 -1.74 31.76 10.97
N VAL A 22 -2.22 32.20 12.13
CA VAL A 22 -3.00 33.43 12.30
C VAL A 22 -2.26 34.64 11.74
N HIS A 23 -0.97 34.80 12.07
CA HIS A 23 -0.16 35.91 11.60
C HIS A 23 -0.14 36.00 10.06
N ARG A 24 0.07 34.86 9.39
CA ARG A 24 0.12 34.81 7.92
C ARG A 24 -1.23 35.03 7.26
N PHE A 25 -2.31 34.56 7.88
CA PHE A 25 -3.66 34.76 7.35
C PHE A 25 -4.16 36.20 7.55
N GLN A 26 -3.65 36.88 8.58
CA GLN A 26 -3.89 38.29 8.82
C GLN A 26 -3.08 39.18 7.88
N GLU A 27 -1.80 38.86 7.63
CA GLU A 27 -0.95 39.56 6.66
C GLU A 27 -1.50 39.51 5.22
N GLU A 28 -2.04 38.36 4.83
CA GLU A 28 -2.57 38.12 3.47
C GLU A 28 -4.07 38.45 3.37
N GLU A 29 -4.65 39.06 4.42
CA GLU A 29 -6.06 39.49 4.51
C GLU A 29 -7.08 38.41 4.06
N ILE A 30 -6.89 37.17 4.52
CA ILE A 30 -7.67 36.02 4.04
C ILE A 30 -9.05 36.02 4.69
N SER A 31 -10.03 36.54 3.95
CA SER A 31 -11.46 36.47 4.32
C SER A 31 -12.02 35.06 4.20
N GLY A 32 -13.22 34.84 4.77
CA GLY A 32 -13.89 33.53 4.72
C GLY A 32 -14.17 33.01 3.30
N ALA A 33 -14.48 33.90 2.37
CA ALA A 33 -14.63 33.56 0.96
C ALA A 33 -13.29 33.13 0.33
N ALA A 34 -12.21 33.87 0.61
CA ALA A 34 -10.87 33.54 0.13
C ALA A 34 -10.37 32.20 0.71
N LEU A 35 -10.62 31.96 2.00
CA LEU A 35 -10.30 30.70 2.69
C LEU A 35 -10.95 29.51 2.00
N LEU A 36 -12.22 29.61 1.61
CA LEU A 36 -12.93 28.56 0.89
C LEU A 36 -12.42 28.41 -0.56
N ALA A 37 -11.90 29.47 -1.17
CA ALA A 37 -11.34 29.43 -2.52
C ALA A 37 -9.89 28.90 -2.58
N LEU A 38 -9.24 28.67 -1.44
CA LEU A 38 -7.87 28.16 -1.41
C LEU A 38 -7.75 26.79 -2.10
N ASN A 39 -6.84 26.73 -3.06
CA ASN A 39 -6.46 25.51 -3.76
C ASN A 39 -5.17 24.93 -3.17
N ASP A 40 -4.89 23.65 -3.47
CA ASP A 40 -3.75 22.91 -2.92
C ASP A 40 -2.41 23.66 -3.07
N ARG A 41 -2.13 24.25 -4.25
CA ARG A 41 -0.92 25.05 -4.49
C ARG A 41 -0.84 26.33 -3.64
N MET A 42 -1.96 26.99 -3.40
CA MET A 42 -2.00 28.22 -2.58
C MET A 42 -1.76 27.88 -1.11
N VAL A 43 -2.34 26.78 -0.62
CA VAL A 43 -2.10 26.30 0.74
C VAL A 43 -0.64 25.90 0.94
N GLN A 44 0.00 25.30 -0.07
CA GLN A 44 1.43 24.98 -0.02
C GLN A 44 2.31 26.24 0.11
N GLN A 45 1.94 27.35 -0.54
CA GLN A 45 2.68 28.62 -0.44
C GLN A 45 2.41 29.36 0.88
N LEU A 46 1.19 29.27 1.38
CA LEU A 46 0.75 29.97 2.59
C LEU A 46 1.20 29.25 3.87
N VAL A 47 1.23 27.92 3.86
CA VAL A 47 1.50 27.09 5.03
C VAL A 47 2.72 26.23 4.78
N LYS A 48 3.83 26.49 5.49
CA LYS A 48 5.09 25.74 5.29
C LYS A 48 5.07 24.32 5.89
N LYS A 49 4.25 24.08 6.92
CA LYS A 49 4.15 22.78 7.61
C LYS A 49 3.17 21.85 6.88
N ILE A 50 3.67 20.75 6.30
CA ILE A 50 2.86 19.75 5.57
C ILE A 50 1.68 19.21 6.41
N GLY A 51 1.88 19.01 7.71
CA GLY A 51 0.81 18.58 8.62
C GLY A 51 -0.33 19.61 8.72
N HIS A 52 0.01 20.89 8.82
CA HIS A 52 -0.98 21.97 8.87
C HIS A 52 -1.68 22.17 7.52
N GLN A 53 -0.99 21.98 6.40
CA GLN A 53 -1.59 21.99 5.06
C GLN A 53 -2.71 20.95 4.96
N ALA A 54 -2.42 19.70 5.34
CA ALA A 54 -3.39 18.60 5.27
C ALA A 54 -4.60 18.84 6.17
N VAL A 55 -4.38 19.30 7.41
CA VAL A 55 -5.46 19.61 8.36
C VAL A 55 -6.33 20.76 7.86
N LEU A 56 -5.72 21.85 7.36
CA LEU A 56 -6.43 22.99 6.80
C LEU A 56 -7.28 22.60 5.59
N MET A 57 -6.72 21.83 4.66
CA MET A 57 -7.44 21.35 3.47
C MET A 57 -8.61 20.43 3.84
N ASP A 58 -8.45 19.54 4.81
CA ASP A 58 -9.53 18.69 5.30
C ASP A 58 -10.65 19.50 5.95
N LEU A 59 -10.30 20.51 6.75
CA LEU A 59 -11.27 21.43 7.36
C LEU A 59 -12.05 22.22 6.29
N ILE A 60 -11.37 22.82 5.32
CA ILE A 60 -12.01 23.56 4.21
C ILE A 60 -12.97 22.63 3.44
N LYS A 61 -12.53 21.40 3.14
CA LYS A 61 -13.35 20.39 2.45
C LYS A 61 -14.61 20.02 3.24
N LYS A 62 -14.49 19.80 4.55
CA LYS A 62 -15.62 19.52 5.45
C LYS A 62 -16.64 20.65 5.47
N TYR A 63 -16.19 21.90 5.48
CA TYR A 63 -17.09 23.06 5.44
C TYR A 63 -17.78 23.23 4.09
N LYS A 64 -17.10 22.97 2.96
CA LYS A 64 -17.73 22.93 1.63
C LYS A 64 -18.84 21.88 1.55
N GLN A 65 -18.58 20.67 2.07
CA GLN A 65 -19.56 19.58 2.09
C GLN A 65 -20.76 19.89 2.98
N LYS A 66 -20.54 20.55 4.13
CA LYS A 66 -21.62 20.97 5.03
C LYS A 66 -22.52 22.05 4.42
N GLY A 67 -21.99 22.92 3.56
CA GLY A 67 -22.76 23.91 2.80
C GLY A 67 -23.57 23.32 1.64
N GLN A 68 -23.09 22.22 1.05
CA GLN A 68 -23.77 21.53 -0.06
C GLN A 68 -24.83 20.51 0.38
N GLY A 69 -24.87 20.14 1.66
CA GLY A 69 -25.85 19.20 2.23
C GLY A 69 -27.31 19.68 2.32
N LEU A 70 -27.62 20.86 1.78
CA LEU A 70 -28.98 21.43 1.71
C LEU A 70 -29.55 21.44 0.27
N GLN A 71 -28.83 20.91 -0.72
CA GLN A 71 -29.42 20.60 -2.03
C GLN A 71 -29.46 19.08 -2.23
N GLY A 72 -30.69 18.54 -2.23
CA GLY A 72 -30.95 17.10 -2.36
C GLY A 72 -30.54 16.53 -3.72
N PRO A 73 -30.46 15.19 -3.82
CA PRO A 73 -30.08 14.51 -5.05
C PRO A 73 -31.29 14.51 -6.00
N GLY A 74 -31.22 15.32 -7.06
CA GLY A 74 -32.25 15.39 -8.09
C GLY A 74 -31.68 15.12 -9.49
N SER A 75 -32.16 14.02 -10.10
CA SER A 75 -32.10 13.67 -11.54
C SER A 75 -30.70 13.29 -12.07
N CYS A 76 -30.38 12.04 -12.45
CA CYS A 76 -31.07 11.13 -13.39
C CYS A 76 -31.52 11.83 -14.68
N SER A 77 -30.67 11.82 -15.69
CA SER A 77 -31.09 11.61 -17.08
C SER A 77 -29.92 11.04 -17.87
N ASP A 78 -30.08 9.75 -18.09
CA ASP A 78 -29.61 8.97 -19.22
C ASP A 78 -29.83 9.71 -20.54
N ARG A 79 -28.80 9.76 -21.40
CA ARG A 79 -28.98 9.84 -22.86
C ARG A 79 -27.69 9.40 -23.56
N ALA A 80 -27.55 8.08 -23.72
CA ALA A 80 -26.85 7.53 -24.87
C ALA A 80 -27.58 7.95 -26.15
N LEU A 81 -26.87 8.53 -27.11
CA LEU A 81 -27.34 8.67 -28.50
C LEU A 81 -26.35 7.92 -29.40
N VAL A 82 -26.76 6.70 -29.75
CA VAL A 82 -26.27 5.92 -30.88
C VAL A 82 -26.65 6.64 -32.17
N THR A 83 -25.70 6.83 -33.08
CA THR A 83 -26.01 7.09 -34.50
C THR A 83 -25.43 5.93 -35.30
N GLN A 84 -26.31 5.08 -35.81
CA GLN A 84 -26.05 4.19 -36.93
C GLN A 84 -26.59 4.86 -38.20
N THR A 85 -25.86 4.81 -39.30
CA THR A 85 -26.43 4.82 -40.67
C THR A 85 -25.48 4.07 -41.60
N GLU A 86 -25.72 2.77 -41.67
CA GLU A 86 -25.90 1.91 -42.85
C GLU A 86 -25.56 2.45 -44.26
N ALA A 87 -24.81 1.66 -45.04
CA ALA A 87 -25.06 1.39 -46.47
C ALA A 87 -24.33 0.10 -46.92
N ALA A 88 -25.10 -0.81 -47.50
CA ALA A 88 -24.84 -2.20 -47.89
C ALA A 88 -24.24 -2.33 -49.34
N PRO A 89 -24.46 -3.43 -50.11
CA PRO A 89 -23.90 -4.79 -50.04
C PRO A 89 -23.30 -5.26 -51.40
N GLN A 90 -22.74 -6.48 -51.47
CA GLN A 90 -22.89 -7.51 -52.54
C GLN A 90 -21.84 -8.62 -52.30
N ASP A 91 -22.26 -9.83 -51.95
CA ASP A 91 -22.68 -10.96 -52.81
C ASP A 91 -21.52 -11.84 -53.28
N GLU A 92 -21.67 -13.14 -53.00
CA GLU A 92 -21.35 -14.31 -53.85
C GLU A 92 -20.77 -15.48 -53.03
N GLN A 93 -21.57 -16.56 -53.02
CA GLN A 93 -21.32 -17.86 -52.41
C GLN A 93 -20.39 -18.72 -53.28
N SER A 94 -19.86 -19.78 -52.64
CA SER A 94 -19.76 -21.17 -53.16
C SER A 94 -18.37 -21.76 -53.46
N SER A 95 -18.05 -22.81 -52.68
CA SER A 95 -17.58 -24.16 -53.12
C SER A 95 -16.14 -24.33 -53.64
N SER A 96 -15.36 -25.41 -53.45
CA SER A 96 -15.25 -26.58 -52.55
C SER A 96 -14.15 -27.51 -53.15
N LEU A 97 -13.59 -28.45 -52.35
CA LEU A 97 -12.91 -29.72 -52.71
C LEU A 97 -11.44 -29.73 -53.20
N ALA A 98 -10.55 -30.40 -52.45
CA ALA A 98 -9.91 -31.66 -52.83
C ALA A 98 -9.03 -32.25 -51.69
N SER A 99 -9.15 -33.55 -51.49
CA SER A 99 -8.58 -34.42 -50.45
C SER A 99 -7.54 -35.41 -51.03
N CYS A 100 -6.57 -35.86 -50.21
CA CYS A 100 -5.96 -37.21 -50.15
C CYS A 100 -4.74 -37.13 -49.19
N GLU A 101 -4.79 -37.54 -47.93
CA GLU A 101 -4.69 -38.91 -47.36
C GLU A 101 -3.49 -39.75 -47.82
N GLU A 102 -2.60 -40.08 -46.86
CA GLU A 102 -2.00 -41.41 -46.60
C GLU A 102 -1.20 -41.33 -45.27
N GLN A 103 -1.78 -41.76 -44.14
CA GLN A 103 -1.75 -43.10 -43.50
C GLN A 103 -0.55 -43.36 -42.55
N THR A 104 -0.89 -43.62 -41.28
CA THR A 104 -0.06 -44.10 -40.16
C THR A 104 -0.09 -45.63 -40.04
N PRO A 105 0.75 -46.25 -39.20
CA PRO A 105 0.21 -46.88 -37.97
C PRO A 105 1.17 -46.72 -36.76
N SER A 106 0.76 -46.14 -35.63
CA SER A 106 0.00 -46.75 -34.50
C SER A 106 0.68 -47.94 -33.85
N PHE A 107 1.13 -47.77 -32.59
CA PHE A 107 0.89 -48.71 -31.47
C PHE A 107 1.05 -47.96 -30.13
N TYR A 108 -0.07 -47.79 -29.40
CA TYR A 108 -0.08 -47.54 -27.95
C TYR A 108 -0.30 -48.87 -27.21
N PRO A 109 -0.08 -48.90 -25.88
CA PRO A 109 -1.24 -49.10 -25.02
C PRO A 109 -1.43 -47.97 -24.01
N ALA A 110 -2.70 -47.61 -23.86
CA ALA A 110 -3.23 -46.75 -22.83
C ALA A 110 -3.38 -47.52 -21.50
N ASP A 111 -3.38 -46.79 -20.38
CA ASP A 111 -4.43 -46.98 -19.38
C ASP A 111 -4.74 -45.67 -18.64
N ASN A 112 -6.04 -45.49 -18.43
CA ASN A 112 -6.76 -44.30 -18.00
C ASN A 112 -6.77 -44.12 -16.47
N LEU A 113 -7.03 -42.90 -16.01
CA LEU A 113 -8.15 -42.54 -15.12
C LEU A 113 -8.21 -40.99 -15.06
N ASP A 114 -9.28 -40.36 -15.54
CA ASP A 114 -10.41 -39.89 -14.71
C ASP A 114 -9.94 -38.78 -13.74
N ASN A 115 -10.32 -37.51 -13.87
CA ASN A 115 -11.68 -37.01 -13.71
C ASN A 115 -11.77 -35.53 -14.10
N GLY A 116 -12.95 -35.09 -14.54
CA GLY A 116 -13.18 -33.77 -15.12
C GLY A 116 -13.28 -32.57 -14.16
N GLN A 117 -13.30 -31.40 -14.81
CA GLN A 117 -13.87 -30.11 -14.40
C GLN A 117 -13.47 -29.52 -13.03
N ILE A 118 -12.57 -28.53 -13.06
CA ILE A 118 -12.39 -27.60 -11.94
C ILE A 118 -13.29 -26.40 -12.19
N ASP A 119 -14.36 -26.35 -11.41
CA ASP A 119 -15.36 -25.29 -11.40
C ASP A 119 -14.79 -23.98 -10.82
N GLN A 120 -14.81 -22.90 -11.62
CA GLN A 120 -14.40 -21.56 -11.22
C GLN A 120 -15.55 -20.88 -10.48
N ARG A 121 -15.75 -21.15 -9.18
CA ARG A 121 -16.52 -20.30 -8.26
C ARG A 121 -16.56 -20.85 -6.82
N VAL A 122 -15.51 -20.62 -6.02
CA VAL A 122 -15.60 -20.20 -4.59
C VAL A 122 -14.26 -19.54 -4.22
N LEU A 123 -14.10 -18.27 -4.59
CA LEU A 123 -13.15 -17.38 -3.94
C LEU A 123 -13.65 -17.15 -2.50
N LYS A 124 -12.99 -17.76 -1.52
CA LYS A 124 -12.68 -17.24 -0.17
C LYS A 124 -12.09 -18.33 0.74
N GLN A 125 -11.02 -18.98 0.31
CA GLN A 125 -10.16 -19.71 1.24
C GLN A 125 -9.19 -18.71 1.87
N ARG A 126 -9.48 -18.25 3.09
CA ARG A 126 -8.48 -17.58 3.94
C ARG A 126 -7.27 -18.51 4.06
N ARG A 127 -6.19 -18.21 3.34
CA ARG A 127 -4.90 -18.87 3.54
C ARG A 127 -4.29 -18.37 4.85
N ASN A 128 -4.61 -19.04 5.94
CA ASN A 128 -3.71 -19.09 7.10
C ASN A 128 -2.55 -20.00 6.69
N VAL A 129 -1.57 -19.44 5.96
CA VAL A 129 -0.30 -20.12 5.75
C VAL A 129 0.41 -20.11 7.10
N LYS A 130 0.33 -21.23 7.83
CA LYS A 130 1.25 -21.49 8.93
C LYS A 130 2.65 -21.42 8.32
N HIS A 131 3.38 -20.35 8.62
CA HIS A 131 4.77 -20.20 8.22
C HIS A 131 5.55 -21.36 8.85
N VAL A 132 5.81 -22.40 8.06
CA VAL A 132 6.86 -23.36 8.37
C VAL A 132 8.16 -22.61 8.17
N LEU A 133 8.63 -21.96 9.23
CA LEU A 133 9.95 -21.33 9.25
C LEU A 133 10.98 -22.46 9.27
N ALA A 134 11.45 -22.85 8.09
CA ALA A 134 12.62 -23.71 7.98
C ALA A 134 13.76 -23.07 8.78
N ARG A 135 14.30 -23.81 9.77
CA ARG A 135 15.41 -23.39 10.63
C ARG A 135 16.70 -23.32 9.80
N ASN A 136 16.84 -22.27 9.00
CA ASN A 136 18.09 -21.94 8.34
C ASN A 136 18.99 -21.26 9.37
N LYS A 137 20.25 -21.70 9.48
CA LYS A 137 21.26 -21.00 10.29
C LYS A 137 21.38 -19.57 9.75
N PRO A 138 21.36 -18.53 10.59
CA PRO A 138 21.45 -17.15 10.11
C PRO A 138 22.79 -16.93 9.41
N LEU A 139 22.75 -16.39 8.19
CA LEU A 139 23.97 -15.95 7.53
C LEU A 139 24.45 -14.69 8.26
N GLN A 140 25.76 -14.60 8.51
CA GLN A 140 26.33 -13.39 9.12
C GLN A 140 26.31 -12.24 8.10
N TRP A 141 25.91 -11.05 8.54
CA TRP A 141 25.99 -9.83 7.73
C TRP A 141 27.45 -9.44 7.56
N THR A 142 28.03 -9.70 6.39
CA THR A 142 29.36 -9.19 6.04
C THR A 142 29.27 -7.70 5.70
N ASN A 143 30.36 -6.94 5.89
CA ASN A 143 30.42 -5.49 5.59
C ASN A 143 30.18 -5.12 4.11
N SER A 144 29.93 -6.11 3.25
CA SER A 144 29.60 -5.94 1.85
C SER A 144 28.40 -6.81 1.54
N TYR A 145 27.22 -6.17 1.48
CA TYR A 145 25.99 -6.82 1.07
C TYR A 145 26.06 -7.17 -0.42
N VAL A 146 25.67 -8.40 -0.76
CA VAL A 146 25.58 -8.87 -2.15
C VAL A 146 24.10 -8.94 -2.52
N LEU A 147 23.73 -8.37 -3.68
CA LEU A 147 22.35 -8.39 -4.12
C LEU A 147 21.86 -9.84 -4.35
N PRO A 148 20.62 -10.16 -3.95
CA PRO A 148 20.03 -11.43 -4.25
C PRO A 148 19.83 -11.59 -5.75
N GLU A 149 19.75 -12.84 -6.19
CA GLU A 149 19.34 -13.14 -7.55
C GLU A 149 17.86 -12.77 -7.73
N PHE A 150 17.62 -11.73 -8.53
CA PHE A 150 16.27 -11.27 -8.83
C PHE A 150 15.50 -12.27 -9.71
N PRO A 151 14.15 -12.27 -9.66
CA PRO A 151 13.31 -12.99 -10.62
C PRO A 151 13.61 -12.63 -12.07
N TYR A 152 13.24 -13.52 -12.99
CA TYR A 152 13.53 -13.37 -14.41
C TYR A 152 12.95 -12.07 -15.01
N ASP A 153 11.72 -11.70 -14.67
CA ASP A 153 11.08 -10.46 -15.14
C ASP A 153 11.83 -9.20 -14.68
N VAL A 154 12.23 -9.17 -13.41
CA VAL A 154 13.06 -8.09 -12.85
C VAL A 154 14.43 -8.07 -13.54
N LYS A 155 15.07 -9.23 -13.72
CA LYS A 155 16.36 -9.34 -14.42
C LYS A 155 16.31 -8.83 -15.85
N CYS A 156 15.27 -9.19 -16.62
CA CYS A 156 15.10 -8.72 -17.99
C CYS A 156 15.00 -7.19 -18.02
N MET A 157 14.15 -6.61 -17.17
CA MET A 157 14.03 -5.15 -17.07
C MET A 157 15.36 -4.48 -16.69
N LEU A 158 16.10 -5.04 -15.72
CA LEU A 158 17.39 -4.52 -15.30
C LEU A 158 18.43 -4.58 -16.43
N ALA A 159 18.44 -5.65 -17.22
CA ALA A 159 19.31 -5.82 -18.38
C ALA A 159 18.97 -4.83 -19.50
N GLU A 160 17.68 -4.53 -19.69
CA GLU A 160 17.19 -3.52 -20.63
C GLU A 160 17.38 -2.07 -20.13
N GLN A 161 17.85 -1.87 -18.89
CA GLN A 161 18.04 -0.56 -18.25
C GLN A 161 16.79 0.33 -18.27
N LYS A 162 15.60 -0.29 -18.22
CA LYS A 162 14.32 0.45 -18.18
C LYS A 162 14.00 0.90 -16.76
N CYS A 163 13.54 2.15 -16.62
CA CYS A 163 13.05 2.65 -15.34
C CYS A 163 11.89 1.75 -14.83
N PRO A 164 11.96 1.24 -13.60
CA PRO A 164 10.92 0.36 -13.06
C PRO A 164 9.62 1.14 -12.87
N ASP A 165 8.52 0.57 -13.34
CA ASP A 165 7.19 1.05 -12.99
C ASP A 165 6.89 0.79 -11.50
N HIS A 166 5.72 1.23 -11.04
CA HIS A 166 5.33 1.08 -9.64
C HIS A 166 5.28 -0.39 -9.19
N SER A 167 4.76 -1.29 -10.03
CA SER A 167 4.63 -2.72 -9.71
C SER A 167 6.00 -3.39 -9.61
N MET A 168 6.89 -3.09 -10.53
CA MET A 168 8.23 -3.66 -10.56
C MET A 168 9.07 -3.13 -9.40
N ARG A 169 8.94 -1.83 -9.09
CA ARG A 169 9.56 -1.24 -7.91
C ARG A 169 9.10 -1.94 -6.63
N ILE A 170 7.80 -2.23 -6.50
CA ILE A 170 7.28 -3.02 -5.37
C ILE A 170 7.97 -4.38 -5.34
N ARG A 171 7.94 -5.15 -6.43
CA ARG A 171 8.56 -6.49 -6.51
C ARG A 171 10.01 -6.48 -6.07
N MET A 172 10.83 -5.57 -6.60
CA MET A 172 12.23 -5.43 -6.20
C MET A 172 12.38 -5.22 -4.69
N ILE A 173 11.56 -4.36 -4.09
CA ILE A 173 11.55 -4.14 -2.63
C ILE A 173 11.13 -5.40 -1.86
N GLU A 174 10.18 -6.19 -2.35
CA GLU A 174 9.79 -7.45 -1.70
C GLU A 174 10.95 -8.45 -1.69
N PHE A 175 11.66 -8.57 -2.81
CA PHE A 175 12.81 -9.46 -2.93
C PHE A 175 13.97 -9.05 -2.02
N LEU A 176 14.31 -7.76 -2.01
CA LEU A 176 15.31 -7.23 -1.11
C LEU A 176 14.93 -7.44 0.36
N GLN A 177 13.67 -7.20 0.73
CA GLN A 177 13.20 -7.42 2.09
C GLN A 177 13.27 -8.91 2.48
N ALA A 178 12.85 -9.82 1.61
CA ALA A 178 12.92 -11.26 1.86
C ALA A 178 14.37 -11.72 2.03
N ASP A 179 15.28 -11.20 1.20
CA ASP A 179 16.70 -11.52 1.32
C ASP A 179 17.30 -11.00 2.63
N MET A 180 17.06 -9.74 2.98
CA MET A 180 17.52 -9.15 4.24
C MET A 180 17.11 -9.98 5.46
N THR A 181 15.90 -10.56 5.47
CA THR A 181 15.44 -11.35 6.63
C THR A 181 16.27 -12.60 6.93
N LYS A 182 17.03 -13.11 5.95
CA LYS A 182 17.95 -14.25 6.16
C LYS A 182 19.08 -13.93 7.15
N TYR A 183 19.42 -12.65 7.29
CA TYR A 183 20.52 -12.16 8.12
C TYR A 183 20.06 -11.55 9.44
N LEU A 184 18.75 -11.45 9.68
CA LEU A 184 18.20 -10.75 10.85
C LEU A 184 17.89 -11.68 12.02
N GLU A 185 18.27 -12.96 11.97
CA GLU A 185 18.04 -13.92 13.08
C GLU A 185 16.58 -13.96 13.58
N GLY A 186 15.61 -13.79 12.67
CA GLY A 186 14.18 -13.72 13.01
C GLY A 186 13.69 -12.33 13.43
N SER A 187 14.57 -11.32 13.53
CA SER A 187 14.20 -9.92 13.73
C SER A 187 13.57 -9.31 12.47
N LEU A 188 12.62 -8.41 12.68
CA LEU A 188 12.06 -7.54 11.64
C LEU A 188 12.52 -6.08 11.79
N TYR A 189 13.62 -5.87 12.51
CA TYR A 189 14.22 -4.57 12.78
C TYR A 189 15.64 -4.49 12.20
N PRO A 190 15.79 -4.34 10.87
CA PRO A 190 17.08 -4.00 10.30
C PRO A 190 17.62 -2.69 10.88
N THR A 191 18.93 -2.60 11.03
CA THR A 191 19.63 -1.39 11.45
C THR A 191 19.70 -0.38 10.31
N THR A 192 19.96 0.88 10.64
CA THR A 192 20.13 1.94 9.63
C THR A 192 21.24 1.59 8.63
N GLN A 193 22.32 0.96 9.09
CA GLN A 193 23.42 0.56 8.22
C GLN A 193 23.02 -0.55 7.25
N GLN A 194 22.27 -1.55 7.71
CA GLN A 194 21.79 -2.62 6.84
C GLN A 194 20.91 -2.09 5.70
N TYR A 195 20.06 -1.09 5.96
CA TYR A 195 19.33 -0.42 4.88
C TYR A 195 20.26 0.33 3.92
N ASN A 196 21.32 0.96 4.42
CA ASN A 196 22.29 1.67 3.60
C ASN A 196 23.02 0.71 2.67
N ASP A 197 23.57 -0.38 3.21
CA ASP A 197 24.38 -1.33 2.44
C ASP A 197 23.58 -1.94 1.28
N VAL A 198 22.32 -2.32 1.52
CA VAL A 198 21.43 -2.89 0.51
C VAL A 198 21.13 -1.91 -0.61
N VAL A 199 20.81 -0.66 -0.25
CA VAL A 199 20.46 0.37 -1.23
C VAL A 199 21.71 0.81 -2.00
N SER A 200 22.86 0.93 -1.32
CA SER A 200 24.14 1.21 -1.97
C SER A 200 24.50 0.12 -2.97
N ALA A 201 24.38 -1.16 -2.60
CA ALA A 201 24.62 -2.27 -3.50
C ALA A 201 23.67 -2.24 -4.72
N LEU A 202 22.37 -1.95 -4.49
CA LEU A 202 21.37 -1.84 -5.56
C LEU A 202 21.75 -0.75 -6.57
N LEU A 203 22.08 0.44 -6.09
CA LEU A 203 22.40 1.58 -6.96
C LEU A 203 23.78 1.48 -7.58
N GLN A 204 24.73 0.80 -6.93
CA GLN A 204 26.03 0.50 -7.51
C GLN A 204 25.91 -0.50 -8.67
N ALA A 205 25.05 -1.52 -8.53
CA ALA A 205 24.81 -2.49 -9.61
C ALA A 205 23.94 -1.90 -10.75
N HIS A 206 23.02 -1.00 -10.42
CA HIS A 206 22.06 -0.41 -11.36
C HIS A 206 21.97 1.11 -11.20
N PRO A 207 22.95 1.87 -11.70
CA PRO A 207 23.01 3.33 -11.52
C PRO A 207 21.80 4.09 -12.10
N PHE A 208 21.19 3.57 -13.17
CA PHE A 208 20.01 4.17 -13.80
C PHE A 208 18.78 4.23 -12.88
N LEU A 209 18.79 3.51 -11.75
CA LEU A 209 17.73 3.58 -10.74
C LEU A 209 17.82 4.85 -9.85
N ASP A 210 18.87 5.66 -10.01
CA ASP A 210 19.10 6.94 -9.35
C ASP A 210 18.97 8.15 -10.30
N ASP A 211 18.07 8.05 -11.30
CA ASP A 211 17.89 9.05 -12.37
C ASP A 211 17.65 10.50 -11.86
N SER A 212 17.06 10.64 -10.66
CA SER A 212 16.74 11.94 -10.06
C SER A 212 17.71 12.41 -8.96
N GLY A 213 18.83 11.70 -8.73
CA GLY A 213 19.80 11.98 -7.67
C GLY A 213 19.27 11.84 -6.24
N CYS A 214 18.02 11.36 -6.08
CA CYS A 214 17.38 11.07 -4.79
C CYS A 214 16.89 9.62 -4.69
N GLY A 215 17.34 8.76 -5.62
CA GLY A 215 17.12 7.33 -5.66
C GLY A 215 17.46 6.69 -4.33
N PHE A 216 18.63 6.98 -3.75
CA PHE A 216 19.03 6.41 -2.46
C PHE A 216 17.97 6.57 -1.37
N PHE A 217 17.47 7.80 -1.16
CA PHE A 217 16.45 8.07 -0.14
C PHE A 217 15.11 7.41 -0.48
N SER A 218 14.72 7.40 -1.75
CA SER A 218 13.47 6.80 -2.20
C SER A 218 13.44 5.27 -2.01
N TRP A 219 14.53 4.58 -2.37
CA TRP A 219 14.69 3.13 -2.20
C TRP A 219 14.80 2.75 -0.73
N LYS A 220 15.62 3.49 0.04
CA LYS A 220 15.73 3.31 1.49
C LYS A 220 14.39 3.50 2.19
N ARG A 221 13.62 4.52 1.80
CA ARG A 221 12.29 4.75 2.38
C ARG A 221 11.32 3.62 2.04
N ALA A 222 11.25 3.21 0.78
CA ALA A 222 10.38 2.11 0.35
C ALA A 222 10.69 0.80 1.10
N LEU A 223 11.97 0.51 1.31
CA LEU A 223 12.41 -0.67 2.05
C LEU A 223 12.06 -0.58 3.55
N LYS A 224 12.26 0.57 4.18
CA LYS A 224 11.83 0.83 5.57
C LYS A 224 10.31 0.69 5.72
N ASP A 225 9.55 1.24 4.79
CA ASP A 225 8.09 1.17 4.79
C ASP A 225 7.61 -0.28 4.62
N ARG A 226 8.30 -1.08 3.80
CA ARG A 226 8.01 -2.51 3.67
C ARG A 226 8.14 -3.26 5.00
N PHE A 227 9.26 -3.15 5.71
CA PHE A 227 9.43 -3.75 7.04
C PHE A 227 8.42 -3.20 8.06
N LYS A 228 8.08 -1.91 7.99
CA LYS A 228 7.01 -1.32 8.82
C LYS A 228 5.65 -1.99 8.55
N TYR A 229 5.29 -2.24 7.30
CA TYR A 229 4.00 -2.87 6.96
C TYR A 229 3.97 -4.36 7.30
N VAL A 230 5.07 -5.09 7.12
CA VAL A 230 5.18 -6.50 7.56
C VAL A 230 4.95 -6.63 9.07
N ARG A 231 5.49 -5.71 9.88
CA ARG A 231 5.31 -5.71 11.35
C ARG A 231 3.93 -5.28 11.82
N ARG A 232 3.17 -4.56 11.01
CA ARG A 232 1.88 -3.99 11.42
C ARG A 232 0.88 -5.05 11.88
N PRO A 233 0.62 -6.14 11.12
CA PRO A 233 -0.32 -7.20 11.52
C PRO A 233 0.26 -8.21 12.53
N ILE A 234 1.57 -8.17 12.83
CA ILE A 234 2.19 -9.16 13.71
C ILE A 234 1.90 -8.81 15.17
N GLU A 235 1.19 -9.69 15.86
CA GLU A 235 0.84 -9.58 17.28
C GLU A 235 1.62 -10.57 18.15
N ASP A 236 2.10 -11.67 17.56
CA ASP A 236 2.73 -12.79 18.28
C ASP A 236 4.25 -12.66 18.47
N ASP A 237 4.92 -11.79 17.71
CA ASP A 237 6.38 -11.59 17.86
C ASP A 237 6.68 -10.68 19.04
N GLU A 238 7.35 -11.25 20.04
CA GLU A 238 7.77 -10.59 21.29
C GLU A 238 8.57 -9.30 21.07
N GLN A 239 9.46 -9.26 20.07
CA GLN A 239 10.26 -8.07 19.77
C GLN A 239 9.39 -6.97 19.15
N VAL A 240 8.45 -7.34 18.27
CA VAL A 240 7.46 -6.43 17.69
C VAL A 240 6.54 -5.88 18.78
N LEU A 241 6.05 -6.72 19.69
CA LEU A 241 5.16 -6.31 20.79
C LEU A 241 5.85 -5.30 21.72
N ARG A 242 7.08 -5.59 22.18
CA ARG A 242 7.87 -4.64 23.00
C ARG A 242 8.05 -3.28 22.32
N ASN A 243 8.36 -3.29 21.02
CA ASN A 243 8.57 -2.06 20.26
C ASN A 243 7.25 -1.32 19.97
N LYS A 244 6.13 -2.03 19.75
CA LYS A 244 4.79 -1.43 19.69
C LYS A 244 4.42 -0.78 21.02
N CYS A 245 4.70 -1.42 22.16
CA CYS A 245 4.48 -0.84 23.48
C CYS A 245 5.33 0.41 23.73
N LYS A 246 6.57 0.44 23.25
CA LYS A 246 7.51 1.56 23.46
C LYS A 246 7.26 2.76 22.54
N PHE A 247 6.95 2.52 21.27
CA PHE A 247 6.92 3.55 20.22
C PHE A 247 5.58 3.68 19.49
N GLY A 248 4.65 2.75 19.71
CA GLY A 248 3.32 2.80 19.13
C GLY A 248 2.54 3.98 19.68
N HIS A 249 1.79 4.66 18.80
CA HIS A 249 0.84 5.67 19.26
C HIS A 249 -0.25 4.95 20.04
N ARG A 250 -0.38 5.27 21.34
CA ARG A 250 -1.48 4.81 22.19
C ARG A 250 -2.79 5.44 21.74
N ARG A 251 -3.34 5.00 20.61
CA ARG A 251 -4.75 5.26 20.28
C ARG A 251 -5.58 4.23 21.04
N GLY A 252 -6.07 4.64 22.21
CA GLY A 252 -7.19 3.97 22.91
C GLY A 252 -6.86 2.78 23.82
N GLN A 253 -5.59 2.43 24.03
CA GLN A 253 -5.24 1.40 25.02
C GLN A 253 -4.82 2.05 26.33
N THR A 254 -5.76 2.14 27.27
CA THR A 254 -5.45 2.28 28.70
C THR A 254 -4.57 1.10 29.07
N ARG A 255 -3.43 1.39 29.69
CA ARG A 255 -2.47 0.40 30.18
C ARG A 255 -3.24 -0.62 31.03
N LYS A 256 -3.51 -1.82 30.52
CA LYS A 256 -3.96 -2.92 31.38
C LYS A 256 -2.85 -3.15 32.39
N SER A 257 -3.13 -2.85 33.66
CA SER A 257 -2.19 -3.10 34.76
C SER A 257 -1.97 -4.60 34.88
N LEU A 258 -0.85 -5.01 35.50
CA LEU A 258 -0.60 -6.41 35.84
C LEU A 258 -1.74 -7.04 36.66
N ASP A 259 -2.55 -6.22 37.34
CA ASP A 259 -3.73 -6.67 38.05
C ASP A 259 -4.83 -7.17 37.10
N ASP A 260 -4.96 -6.61 35.90
CA ASP A 260 -5.97 -7.02 34.91
C ASP A 260 -5.67 -8.43 34.35
N ILE A 261 -4.38 -8.81 34.28
CA ILE A 261 -3.96 -10.17 33.90
C ILE A 261 -4.30 -11.17 35.02
N ARG A 262 -4.13 -10.78 36.29
CA ARG A 262 -4.47 -11.63 37.44
C ARG A 262 -5.98 -11.85 37.57
N PHE A 263 -6.81 -10.85 37.23
CA PHE A 263 -8.27 -10.99 37.25
C PHE A 263 -8.80 -11.95 36.17
N ASP A 264 -8.19 -11.96 34.99
CA ASP A 264 -8.56 -12.89 33.92
C ASP A 264 -8.16 -14.35 34.25
N GLU A 265 -7.00 -14.58 34.87
CA GLU A 265 -6.61 -15.92 35.35
C GLU A 265 -7.56 -16.45 36.44
N ILE A 266 -7.97 -15.61 37.39
CA ILE A 266 -8.88 -16.01 38.48
C ILE A 266 -10.27 -16.38 37.93
N LYS A 267 -10.79 -15.65 36.92
CA LYS A 267 -12.05 -16.02 36.25
C LYS A 267 -11.97 -17.34 35.50
N ILE A 268 -10.85 -17.63 34.82
CA ILE A 268 -10.66 -18.89 34.08
C ILE A 268 -10.63 -20.10 35.03
N VAL A 269 -10.01 -19.96 36.21
CA VAL A 269 -9.96 -21.03 37.22
C VAL A 269 -11.34 -21.26 37.84
N GLN A 270 -12.11 -20.19 38.09
CA GLN A 270 -13.42 -20.29 38.73
C GLN A 270 -14.50 -20.91 37.81
N ILE A 271 -14.39 -20.73 36.49
CA ILE A 271 -15.28 -21.39 35.51
C ILE A 271 -14.99 -22.91 35.44
N LYS A 272 -13.73 -23.34 35.57
CA LYS A 272 -13.37 -24.76 35.55
C LYS A 272 -13.81 -25.54 36.79
N LEU A 273 -13.97 -24.87 37.93
CA LEU A 273 -14.43 -25.49 39.18
C LEU A 273 -15.97 -25.56 39.30
N SER A 274 -16.72 -24.88 38.43
CA SER A 274 -18.19 -24.89 38.41
C SER A 274 -18.78 -25.97 37.48
N THR A 275 -17.95 -26.78 36.84
CA THR A 275 -18.35 -27.81 35.87
C THR A 275 -18.08 -29.25 36.35
N TYR A 276 -17.98 -29.45 37.67
CA TYR A 276 -17.95 -30.78 38.30
C TYR A 276 -19.06 -30.90 39.33
#